data_AF-A0A7Y3XGI0-F1
#
_entry.id   AF-A0A7Y3XGI0-F1
#
_cell.length_a   1.000
_cell.length_b   1.000
_cell.length_c   1.000
_cell.angle_alpha   90.00
_cell.angle_beta   90.00
_cell.angle_gamma   90.00
#
_symmetry.space_group_name_H-M   'P 1'
#
loop_
_entity.id
_entity.type
_entity.pdbx_description
1 polymer ?
#
loop_
_entity_poly.entity_id
_entity_poly.type
_entity_poly.pdbx_seq_one_letter_code
_entity_poly.pdbx_strand_id
1 'polypeptide(L)'
;METADVVLMGQTIERLPDAIAISRLTRSITFQNLVIALGVIAVVAPMAVTGHASLGIAVLLHEGSTVVVVLNALRILRWGRKRK
;
A
#
# COMPACT_ATOMS: atom_id res chain seq x y z
N MET A 1 30.98 -5.95 13.93
CA MET A 1 29.87 -5.27 13.24
C MET A 1 28.89 -6.34 12.82
N GLU A 2 28.09 -6.82 13.77
CA GLU A 2 26.97 -7.74 13.48
C GLU A 2 25.77 -6.86 13.16
N THR A 3 25.43 -6.76 11.88
CA THR A 3 24.32 -5.95 11.40
C THR A 3 23.04 -6.76 11.55
N ALA A 4 22.22 -6.43 12.55
CA ALA A 4 20.85 -6.89 12.59
C ALA A 4 19.99 -6.01 11.66
N ASP A 5 19.21 -6.63 10.77
CA ASP A 5 18.27 -5.93 9.87
C ASP A 5 17.09 -5.30 10.62
N VAL A 6 16.85 -5.72 11.87
CA VAL A 6 15.78 -5.22 12.74
C VAL A 6 16.31 -5.05 14.16
N VAL A 7 16.19 -3.84 14.70
CA VAL A 7 16.52 -3.53 16.10
C VAL A 7 15.23 -3.28 16.89
N LEU A 8 14.98 -4.09 17.91
CA LEU A 8 13.88 -3.88 18.84
C LEU A 8 14.28 -2.80 19.85
N MET A 9 13.69 -1.61 19.73
CA MET A 9 13.87 -0.54 20.70
C MET A 9 12.96 -0.80 21.92
N GLY A 10 13.44 -1.61 22.87
CA GLY A 10 12.75 -1.91 24.13
C GLY A 10 13.27 -3.17 24.82
N GLN A 11 13.05 -3.26 26.14
CA GLN A 11 13.52 -4.38 26.97
C GLN A 11 12.59 -5.61 26.95
N THR A 12 11.48 -5.56 26.19
CA THR A 12 10.43 -6.59 26.21
C THR A 12 10.27 -7.26 24.84
N ILE A 13 10.72 -8.52 24.76
CA ILE A 13 10.51 -9.44 23.61
C ILE A 13 9.01 -9.64 23.32
N GLU A 14 8.15 -9.36 24.29
CA GLU A 14 6.67 -9.43 24.20
C GLU A 14 6.07 -8.54 23.09
N ARG A 15 6.81 -7.55 22.57
CA ARG A 15 6.38 -6.69 21.44
C ARG A 15 6.69 -7.26 20.06
N LEU A 16 7.51 -8.30 19.98
CA LEU A 16 7.89 -8.94 18.72
C LEU A 16 6.68 -9.51 17.94
N PRO A 17 5.70 -10.19 18.59
CA PRO A 17 4.49 -10.67 17.89
C PRO A 17 3.66 -9.54 17.27
N ASP A 18 3.58 -8.38 17.92
CA ASP A 18 2.87 -7.20 17.40
C ASP A 18 3.56 -6.65 16.15
N ALA A 19 4.89 -6.55 16.16
CA ALA A 19 5.67 -6.10 15.01
C ALA A 19 5.49 -7.05 13.81
N ILE A 20 5.49 -8.37 14.04
CA ILE A 20 5.25 -9.38 12.99
C ILE A 20 3.81 -9.26 12.45
N ALA A 21 2.82 -9.07 13.32
CA ALA A 21 1.43 -8.90 12.91
C ALA A 21 1.24 -7.67 12.01
N ILE A 22 1.83 -6.52 12.38
CA ILE A 22 1.80 -5.31 11.57
C ILE A 22 2.50 -5.54 10.24
N SER A 23 3.68 -6.19 10.22
CA SER A 23 4.40 -6.50 8.99
C SER A 23 3.56 -7.34 8.01
N ARG A 24 2.85 -8.36 8.51
CA ARG A 24 1.94 -9.19 7.68
C ARG A 24 0.79 -8.37 7.09
N LEU A 25 0.21 -7.46 7.88
CA LEU A 25 -0.84 -6.57 7.41
C LEU A 25 -0.32 -5.58 6.36
N THR A 26 0.84 -4.97 6.60
CA THR A 26 1.53 -4.10 5.64
C THR A 26 1.73 -4.84 4.33
N ARG A 27 2.26 -6.07 4.36
CA ARG A 27 2.48 -6.88 3.15
C ARG A 27 1.18 -7.11 2.38
N SER A 28 0.08 -7.42 3.07
CA SER A 28 -1.23 -7.61 2.42
C SER A 28 -1.71 -6.33 1.72
N ILE A 29 -1.60 -5.18 2.39
CA ILE A 29 -1.98 -3.87 1.84
C ILE A 29 -1.08 -3.49 0.66
N THR A 30 0.23 -3.74 0.74
CA THR A 30 1.17 -3.52 -0.37
C THR A 30 0.78 -4.32 -1.61
N PHE A 31 0.42 -5.59 -1.45
CA PHE A 31 -0.05 -6.41 -2.57
C PHE A 31 -1.37 -5.89 -3.16
N GLN A 32 -2.30 -5.42 -2.34
CA GLN A 32 -3.53 -4.79 -2.82
C GLN A 32 -3.24 -3.52 -3.62
N ASN A 33 -2.35 -2.66 -3.12
CA ASN A 33 -1.95 -1.43 -3.80
C ASN A 33 -1.26 -1.74 -5.14
N LEU A 34 -0.42 -2.77 -5.19
CA LEU A 34 0.21 -3.23 -6.42
C LEU A 34 -0.83 -3.71 -7.44
N VAL A 35 -1.82 -4.50 -7.00
CA VAL A 35 -2.91 -4.94 -7.88
C VAL A 35 -3.72 -3.76 -8.42
N ILE A 36 -4.02 -2.76 -7.58
CA ILE A 36 -4.73 -1.54 -8.01
C ILE A 36 -3.90 -0.78 -9.06
N ALA A 37 -2.62 -0.53 -8.78
CA ALA A 37 -1.74 0.20 -9.69
C ALA A 37 -1.59 -0.52 -11.04
N LEU A 38 -1.34 -1.83 -11.01
CA LEU A 38 -1.24 -2.64 -12.22
C LEU A 38 -2.58 -2.69 -12.98
N GLY A 39 -3.70 -2.79 -12.26
CA GLY A 39 -5.04 -2.76 -12.87
C GLY A 39 -5.32 -1.44 -13.59
N VAL A 40 -4.96 -0.31 -12.99
CA VAL A 40 -5.12 1.01 -13.60
C VAL A 40 -4.25 1.14 -14.84
N ILE A 41 -2.98 0.72 -14.77
CA ILE A 41 -2.08 0.73 -15.93
C ILE A 41 -2.65 -0.17 -17.05
N ALA A 42 -3.11 -1.38 -16.70
CA ALA A 42 -3.67 -2.34 -17.65
C ALA A 42 -4.97 -1.85 -18.32
N VAL A 43 -5.70 -0.90 -17.73
CA VAL A 43 -6.90 -0.30 -18.32
C VAL A 43 -6.58 0.99 -19.07
N VAL A 44 -5.87 1.91 -18.44
CA VAL A 44 -5.58 3.24 -18.99
C VAL A 44 -4.63 3.13 -20.19
N ALA A 45 -3.61 2.27 -20.16
CA ALA A 45 -2.65 2.18 -21.25
C ALA A 45 -3.29 1.70 -22.58
N PRO A 46 -4.09 0.62 -22.63
CA PRO A 46 -4.80 0.24 -23.85
C PRO A 46 -5.81 1.30 -24.30
N MET A 47 -6.56 1.91 -23.37
CA MET A 47 -7.51 2.98 -23.73
C MET A 47 -6.81 4.19 -24.33
N ALA A 48 -5.63 4.57 -23.83
CA ALA A 48 -4.83 5.67 -24.37
C ALA A 48 -4.28 5.34 -25.75
N VAL A 49 -3.69 4.15 -25.95
CA VAL A 49 -3.11 3.73 -27.24
C VAL A 49 -4.18 3.57 -28.32
N THR A 50 -5.37 3.09 -27.96
CA THR A 50 -6.49 2.93 -28.91
C THR A 50 -7.28 4.24 -29.15
N GLY A 51 -6.91 5.34 -28.49
CA GLY A 51 -7.55 6.65 -28.65
C GLY A 51 -8.91 6.80 -27.95
N HIS A 52 -9.30 5.85 -27.10
CA HIS A 52 -10.58 5.88 -26.37
C HIS A 52 -10.50 6.69 -25.05
N ALA A 53 -9.30 7.01 -24.57
CA ALA A 53 -9.12 7.89 -23.41
C ALA A 53 -8.71 9.29 -23.85
N SER A 54 -9.53 10.30 -23.52
CA SER A 54 -9.09 11.69 -23.55
C SER A 54 -8.06 11.95 -22.46
N LEU A 55 -7.18 12.93 -22.67
CA LEU A 55 -6.14 13.31 -21.70
C LEU A 55 -6.71 13.52 -20.29
N GLY A 56 -7.85 14.21 -20.20
CA GLY A 56 -8.52 14.48 -18.91
C GLY A 56 -8.97 13.20 -18.20
N ILE A 57 -9.55 12.24 -18.93
CA ILE A 57 -10.00 10.96 -18.34
C ILE A 57 -8.80 10.13 -17.89
N ALA A 58 -7.74 10.07 -18.71
CA ALA A 58 -6.53 9.32 -18.38
C ALA A 58 -5.87 9.85 -17.10
N VAL A 59 -5.73 11.17 -16.97
CA VAL A 59 -5.17 11.81 -15.77
C VAL A 59 -6.07 11.58 -14.56
N LEU A 60 -7.38 11.75 -14.70
CA LEU A 60 -8.32 11.54 -13.61
C LEU A 60 -8.31 10.10 -13.09
N LEU A 61 -8.19 9.10 -13.96
CA LEU A 61 -8.06 7.70 -13.56
C LEU A 61 -6.72 7.42 -12.88
N HIS A 62 -5.62 7.97 -13.42
CA HIS A 62 -4.29 7.82 -12.83
C HIS A 62 -4.21 8.45 -11.45
N GLU A 63 -4.52 9.73 -11.33
CA GLU A 63 -4.47 10.48 -10.07
C GLU A 63 -5.57 10.04 -9.10
N GLY A 64 -6.74 9.64 -9.59
CA GLY A 64 -7.78 9.03 -8.77
C GLY A 64 -7.28 7.74 -8.10
N SER A 65 -6.49 6.94 -8.81
CA SER A 65 -5.92 5.72 -8.24
C SER A 65 -4.89 5.98 -7.15
N THR A 66 -4.13 7.08 -7.22
CA THR A 66 -3.17 7.43 -6.16
C THR A 66 -3.89 7.73 -4.85
N VAL A 67 -5.02 8.44 -4.91
CA VAL A 67 -5.89 8.68 -3.75
C VAL A 67 -6.41 7.37 -3.16
N VAL A 68 -6.90 6.44 -4.00
CA VAL A 68 -7.39 5.13 -3.54
C VAL A 68 -6.28 4.34 -2.83
N VAL A 69 -5.07 4.30 -3.40
CA VAL A 69 -3.90 3.61 -2.84
C VAL A 69 -3.49 4.23 -1.49
N VAL A 70 -3.49 5.56 -1.38
CA VAL A 70 -3.19 6.27 -0.13
C VAL A 70 -4.23 5.96 0.94
N LEU A 71 -5.52 6.00 0.61
CA LEU A 71 -6.59 5.65 1.53
C LEU A 71 -6.46 4.19 2.01
N ASN A 72 -6.10 3.27 1.11
CA ASN A 72 -5.87 1.88 1.48
C ASN A 72 -4.66 1.72 2.42
N ALA A 73 -3.57 2.46 2.19
CA ALA A 73 -2.42 2.50 3.08
C ALA A 73 -2.81 3.01 4.49
N LEU A 74 -3.60 4.09 4.57
CA LEU A 74 -4.07 4.65 5.84
C LEU A 74 -4.94 3.68 6.66
N ARG A 75 -5.51 2.64 6.05
CA ARG A 75 -6.26 1.58 6.75
C ARG A 75 -5.44 0.92 7.85
N ILE A 76 -4.12 0.77 7.67
CA ILE A 76 -3.25 0.13 8.67
C ILE A 76 -3.14 0.94 9.96
N LEU A 77 -3.23 2.28 9.86
CA LEU A 77 -3.14 3.18 11.01
C LEU A 77 -4.34 3.02 11.96
N ARG A 78 -5.49 2.55 11.45
CA ARG A 78 -6.66 2.22 12.28
C ARG A 78 -6.44 0.95 13.10
N TRP A 79 -5.60 0.02 12.62
CA TRP A 79 -5.30 -1.23 13.31
C TRP A 79 -4.45 -1.00 14.56
N GLY A 80 -3.42 -0.16 14.46
CA GLY A 80 -2.56 0.21 15.60
C GLY A 80 -3.30 0.90 16.74
N ARG A 81 -4.49 1.46 16.48
CA ARG A 81 -5.30 2.18 17.47
C ARG A 81 -6.28 1.30 18.26
N LYS A 82 -6.58 0.09 17.79
CA LYS A 82 -7.56 -0.83 18.42
C LYS A 82 -6.98 -1.69 19.55
N ARG A 83 -5.68 -1.60 19.86
CA ARG A 83 -5.01 -2.38 20.93
C ARG A 83 -4.39 -1.49 22.04
N LYS A 84 -4.94 -0.30 22.28
CA LYS A 84 -4.67 0.44 23.52
C LYS A 84 -5.72 0.11 24.56
#